data_AF-A0AAU2TP15-F1
#
_entry.id   AF-A0AAU2TP15-F1
#
_cell.length_a   1.000
_cell.length_b   1.000
_cell.length_c   1.000
_cell.angle_alpha   90.00
_cell.angle_beta   90.00
_cell.angle_gamma   90.00
#
_symmetry.space_group_name_H-M   'P 1'
#
loop_
_entity.id
_entity.type
_entity.pdbx_description
1 polymer ?
#
loop_
_entity_poly.entity_id
_entity_poly.type
_entity_poly.pdbx_seq_one_letter_code
_entity_poly.pdbx_strand_id
1 'polypeptide(L)'
;MGSTQLVEAVRRGDVEAVRELLEGGADPETCDPADGLPLLCAAVAAYDEKVAEALVIGGADPLRRLPDGDTPLLRAVDGGSVEMTTAVLSPSLASEPRAELLARARYWTETDLVTELRRRTGAAGPAGHTRVEDPDGFCYYEQITLGGMTVRDGHAGVLIQLEERFGVGAPFDEVLARALVRPDQDHAVWSEAVFRLSRRRYEPTWADAADLRDHPDRLHRLFAADLLRLMSLLGSHDGYKPPAWQDFALFFPWASKEEDPEVLAIVLDAVIDENDEYTEEIEALGLSYATHPDPRVRCVVPSTLSCKDEGSAHARSARLEALYALARDPEPAVRERAAYQLTHCRGETPGIDDTLAGLLDDELRETRVHAARGLALRGDPRCVEAERRLRPLDPDGWPDGDLVRAMWRYEEGRREVAEAKPSAPE
;
A
#
# COMPACT_ATOMS: atom_id res chain seq x y z
N MET A 1 -14.00 -27.91 26.76
CA MET A 1 -12.65 -27.34 26.92
C MET A 1 -12.29 -26.49 25.70
N GLY A 2 -12.41 -27.03 24.48
CA GLY A 2 -12.18 -26.28 23.24
C GLY A 2 -12.96 -24.96 23.11
N SER A 3 -14.28 -24.93 23.35
CA SER A 3 -15.07 -23.69 23.24
C SER A 3 -14.60 -22.57 24.17
N THR A 4 -14.19 -22.90 25.40
CA THR A 4 -13.67 -21.90 26.35
C THR A 4 -12.31 -21.35 25.90
N GLN A 5 -11.46 -22.20 25.30
CA GLN A 5 -10.17 -21.78 24.76
C GLN A 5 -10.34 -20.91 23.51
N LEU A 6 -11.29 -21.26 22.63
CA LEU A 6 -11.57 -20.49 21.42
C LEU A 6 -12.11 -19.10 21.75
N VAL A 7 -13.01 -18.99 22.74
CA VAL A 7 -13.50 -17.69 23.24
C VAL A 7 -12.33 -16.81 23.72
N GLU A 8 -11.40 -17.37 24.48
CA GLU A 8 -10.26 -16.62 25.00
C GLU A 8 -9.28 -16.20 23.89
N ALA A 9 -9.03 -17.08 22.91
CA ALA A 9 -8.18 -16.77 21.77
C ALA A 9 -8.74 -15.62 20.93
N VAL A 10 -10.05 -15.66 20.62
CA VAL A 10 -10.74 -14.59 19.89
C VAL A 10 -10.69 -13.27 20.65
N ARG A 11 -10.93 -13.27 21.97
CA ARG A 11 -10.87 -12.05 22.80
C ARG A 11 -9.48 -11.43 22.89
N ARG A 12 -8.43 -12.23 22.68
CA ARG A 12 -7.04 -11.78 22.69
C ARG A 12 -6.53 -11.32 21.32
N GLY A 13 -7.29 -11.55 20.25
CA GLY A 13 -6.78 -11.36 18.88
C GLY A 13 -5.70 -12.38 18.48
N ASP A 14 -5.69 -13.56 19.10
CA ASP A 14 -4.65 -14.58 18.88
C ASP A 14 -5.01 -15.45 17.66
N VAL A 15 -4.68 -14.95 16.47
CA VAL A 15 -5.04 -15.54 15.17
C VAL A 15 -4.50 -16.96 15.04
N GLU A 16 -3.26 -17.19 15.45
CA GLU A 16 -2.61 -18.50 15.42
C GLU A 16 -3.34 -19.48 16.34
N ALA A 17 -3.64 -19.11 17.59
CA ALA A 17 -4.39 -19.98 18.49
C ALA A 17 -5.82 -20.25 17.98
N VAL A 18 -6.48 -19.26 17.37
CA VAL A 18 -7.79 -19.46 16.73
C VAL A 18 -7.71 -20.53 15.64
N ARG A 19 -6.73 -20.43 14.73
CA ARG A 19 -6.51 -21.41 13.66
C ARG A 19 -6.25 -22.81 14.21
N GLU A 20 -5.30 -22.95 15.15
CA GLU A 20 -4.95 -24.23 15.76
C GLU A 20 -6.15 -24.90 16.46
N LEU A 21 -6.97 -24.11 17.17
CA LEU A 21 -8.14 -24.64 17.88
C LEU A 21 -9.22 -25.13 16.90
N LEU A 22 -9.47 -24.38 15.82
CA LEU A 22 -10.44 -24.77 14.78
C LEU A 22 -9.96 -26.02 14.02
N GLU A 23 -8.68 -26.09 13.66
CA GLU A 23 -8.07 -27.30 13.08
C GLU A 23 -8.13 -28.51 14.04
N GLY A 24 -8.04 -28.24 15.34
CA GLY A 24 -8.23 -29.20 16.43
C GLY A 24 -9.70 -29.63 16.64
N GLY A 25 -10.64 -29.14 15.84
CA GLY A 25 -12.06 -29.49 15.90
C GLY A 25 -12.87 -28.69 16.94
N ALA A 26 -12.39 -27.52 17.37
CA ALA A 26 -13.23 -26.57 18.07
C ALA A 26 -14.43 -26.17 17.20
N ASP A 27 -15.59 -25.96 17.82
CA ASP A 27 -16.80 -25.59 17.10
C ASP A 27 -16.71 -24.14 16.59
N PRO A 28 -16.67 -23.89 15.27
CA PRO A 28 -16.60 -22.54 14.72
C PRO A 28 -17.85 -21.70 15.03
N GLU A 29 -18.97 -22.36 15.36
CA GLU A 29 -20.24 -21.72 15.73
C GLU A 29 -20.35 -21.40 17.23
N THR A 30 -19.23 -21.51 17.96
CA THR A 30 -19.14 -21.13 19.37
C THR A 30 -19.63 -19.69 19.57
N CYS A 31 -20.50 -19.50 20.56
CA CYS A 31 -20.97 -18.18 20.96
C CYS A 31 -20.14 -17.60 22.11
N ASP A 32 -19.98 -16.29 22.13
CA ASP A 32 -19.44 -15.56 23.28
C ASP A 32 -20.41 -15.68 24.47
N PRO A 33 -19.97 -16.18 25.65
CA PRO A 33 -20.83 -16.31 26.83
C PRO A 33 -21.39 -14.99 27.39
N ALA A 34 -20.81 -13.84 27.04
CA ALA A 34 -21.21 -12.52 27.54
C ALA A 34 -22.50 -12.00 26.89
N ASP A 35 -22.67 -12.23 25.59
CA ASP A 35 -23.81 -11.72 24.80
C ASP A 35 -24.60 -12.82 24.06
N GLY A 36 -24.09 -14.04 24.00
CA GLY A 36 -24.70 -15.18 23.32
C GLY A 36 -24.58 -15.15 21.80
N LEU A 37 -23.78 -14.24 21.24
CA LEU A 37 -23.57 -14.11 19.80
C LEU A 37 -22.41 -14.98 19.31
N PRO A 38 -22.41 -15.45 18.05
CA PRO A 38 -21.27 -16.18 17.48
C PRO A 38 -19.96 -15.40 17.64
N LEU A 39 -18.85 -16.08 17.90
CA LEU A 39 -17.53 -15.44 18.05
C LEU A 39 -17.12 -14.60 16.82
N LEU A 40 -17.63 -14.95 15.63
CA LEU A 40 -17.46 -14.14 14.43
C LEU A 40 -18.03 -12.71 14.61
N CYS A 41 -19.13 -12.53 15.34
CA CYS A 41 -19.66 -11.19 15.65
C CYS A 41 -18.75 -10.40 16.57
N ALA A 42 -18.05 -11.07 17.50
CA ALA A 42 -17.10 -10.40 18.39
C ALA A 42 -15.88 -9.87 17.60
N ALA A 43 -15.34 -10.69 16.68
CA ALA A 43 -14.27 -10.27 15.78
C ALA A 43 -14.69 -9.10 14.86
N VAL A 44 -15.91 -9.18 14.29
CA VAL A 44 -16.48 -8.09 13.47
C VAL A 44 -16.63 -6.79 14.28
N ALA A 45 -17.17 -6.86 15.50
CA ALA A 45 -17.35 -5.68 16.35
C ALA A 45 -16.02 -5.07 16.83
N ALA A 46 -14.97 -5.89 16.94
CA ALA A 46 -13.62 -5.47 17.29
C ALA A 46 -12.83 -4.89 16.11
N TYR A 47 -13.34 -5.00 14.87
CA TYR A 47 -12.56 -4.75 13.65
C TYR A 47 -11.27 -5.59 13.61
N ASP A 48 -11.34 -6.86 14.03
CA ASP A 48 -10.23 -7.82 13.95
C ASP A 48 -10.43 -8.73 12.73
N GLU A 49 -10.05 -8.22 11.56
CA GLU A 49 -10.25 -8.89 10.27
C GLU A 49 -9.48 -10.22 10.18
N LYS A 50 -8.30 -10.33 10.81
CA LYS A 50 -7.50 -11.57 10.79
C LYS A 50 -8.16 -12.68 11.60
N VAL A 51 -8.72 -12.36 12.77
CA VAL A 51 -9.50 -13.33 13.54
C VAL A 51 -10.82 -13.66 12.83
N ALA A 52 -11.50 -12.66 12.26
CA ALA A 52 -12.74 -12.89 11.50
C ALA A 52 -12.50 -13.83 10.31
N GLU A 53 -11.44 -13.59 9.53
CA GLU A 53 -11.03 -14.45 8.42
C GLU A 53 -10.72 -15.87 8.91
N ALA A 54 -9.94 -16.02 9.98
CA ALA A 54 -9.61 -17.32 10.55
C ALA A 54 -10.85 -18.12 10.98
N LEU A 55 -11.83 -17.45 11.61
CA LEU A 55 -13.10 -18.07 12.00
C LEU A 55 -13.90 -18.52 10.77
N VAL A 56 -14.00 -17.70 9.74
CA VAL A 56 -14.72 -18.04 8.50
C VAL A 56 -14.02 -19.17 7.73
N ILE A 57 -12.69 -19.17 7.64
CA ILE A 57 -11.91 -20.28 7.05
C ILE A 57 -12.13 -21.56 7.86
N GLY A 58 -12.19 -21.47 9.19
CA GLY A 58 -12.51 -22.59 10.08
C GLY A 58 -13.97 -23.05 10.06
N GLY A 59 -14.82 -22.43 9.24
CA GLY A 59 -16.19 -22.88 8.96
C GLY A 59 -17.29 -22.11 9.69
N ALA A 60 -17.00 -20.95 10.30
CA ALA A 60 -18.04 -20.10 10.87
C ALA A 60 -18.94 -19.57 9.75
N ASP A 61 -20.26 -19.66 9.93
CA ASP A 61 -21.28 -19.22 8.97
C ASP A 61 -21.52 -17.71 9.09
N PRO A 62 -21.06 -16.91 8.11
CA PRO A 62 -21.25 -15.47 8.13
C PRO A 62 -22.69 -15.04 7.81
N LEU A 63 -23.55 -15.97 7.39
CA LEU A 63 -24.96 -15.78 7.10
C LEU A 63 -25.88 -16.26 8.22
N ARG A 64 -25.32 -16.76 9.34
CA ARG A 64 -26.09 -17.18 10.49
C ARG A 64 -26.97 -16.04 10.97
N ARG A 65 -28.28 -16.28 10.97
CA ARG A 65 -29.26 -15.31 11.49
C ARG A 65 -29.15 -15.18 12.99
N LEU A 66 -29.03 -13.93 13.44
CA LEU A 66 -28.90 -13.54 14.84
C LEU A 66 -30.30 -13.24 15.44
N PRO A 67 -30.42 -13.13 16.77
CA PRO A 67 -31.71 -12.85 17.43
C PRO A 67 -32.38 -11.54 17.00
N ASP A 68 -31.61 -10.57 16.53
CA ASP A 68 -32.08 -9.28 16.00
C ASP A 68 -32.41 -9.32 14.49
N GLY A 69 -32.22 -10.46 13.83
CA GLY A 69 -32.47 -10.68 12.40
C GLY A 69 -31.28 -10.37 11.48
N ASP A 70 -30.20 -9.77 12.00
CA ASP A 70 -28.98 -9.54 11.24
C ASP A 70 -28.17 -10.84 11.05
N THR A 71 -27.05 -10.72 10.35
CA THR A 71 -26.02 -11.75 10.21
C THR A 71 -24.65 -11.14 10.52
N PRO A 72 -23.63 -11.95 10.84
CA PRO A 72 -22.26 -11.45 10.98
C PRO A 72 -21.81 -10.62 9.76
N LEU A 73 -22.15 -11.06 8.54
CA LEU A 73 -21.84 -10.32 7.31
C LEU A 73 -22.58 -8.98 7.20
N LEU A 74 -23.86 -8.90 7.59
CA LEU A 74 -24.58 -7.63 7.63
C LEU A 74 -23.97 -6.66 8.65
N ARG A 75 -23.47 -7.17 9.78
CA ARG A 75 -22.76 -6.35 10.77
C ARG A 75 -21.41 -5.86 10.25
N ALA A 76 -20.69 -6.67 9.47
CA ALA A 76 -19.47 -6.23 8.80
C ALA A 76 -19.76 -5.10 7.79
N VAL A 77 -20.83 -5.24 6.98
CA VAL A 77 -21.30 -4.18 6.07
C VAL A 77 -21.69 -2.92 6.84
N ASP A 78 -22.40 -3.06 7.96
CA ASP A 78 -22.76 -1.93 8.82
C ASP A 78 -21.53 -1.21 9.39
N GLY A 79 -20.45 -1.95 9.68
CA GLY A 79 -19.19 -1.42 10.18
C GLY A 79 -18.41 -0.57 9.17
N GLY A 80 -18.65 -0.74 7.85
CA GLY A 80 -18.06 0.11 6.82
C GLY A 80 -16.56 -0.08 6.58
N SER A 81 -15.94 -1.17 7.05
CA SER A 81 -14.58 -1.56 6.66
C SER A 81 -14.63 -2.52 5.47
N VAL A 82 -13.86 -2.18 4.43
CA VAL A 82 -13.72 -3.00 3.22
C VAL A 82 -12.99 -4.31 3.55
N GLU A 83 -11.96 -4.26 4.40
CA GLU A 83 -11.15 -5.42 4.80
C GLU A 83 -11.96 -6.38 5.67
N MET A 84 -12.67 -5.85 6.67
CA MET A 84 -13.57 -6.66 7.50
C MET A 84 -14.66 -7.32 6.65
N THR A 85 -15.26 -6.58 5.71
CA THR A 85 -16.24 -7.17 4.79
C THR A 85 -15.59 -8.27 3.95
N THR A 86 -14.36 -8.06 3.45
CA THR A 86 -13.60 -9.06 2.68
C THR A 86 -13.35 -10.33 3.49
N ALA A 87 -12.85 -10.19 4.73
CA ALA A 87 -12.55 -11.29 5.64
C ALA A 87 -13.78 -12.16 5.91
N VAL A 88 -14.95 -11.54 6.00
CA VAL A 88 -16.22 -12.24 6.27
C VAL A 88 -16.87 -12.80 4.98
N LEU A 89 -16.65 -12.17 3.83
CA LEU A 89 -17.26 -12.49 2.53
C LEU A 89 -16.55 -13.64 1.77
N SER A 90 -16.25 -14.74 2.46
CA SER A 90 -15.55 -15.93 1.93
C SER A 90 -15.78 -16.23 0.43
N PRO A 91 -14.75 -16.72 -0.30
CA PRO A 91 -14.86 -17.12 -1.70
C PRO A 91 -16.07 -18.02 -2.03
N SER A 92 -16.55 -18.82 -1.09
CA SER A 92 -17.68 -19.76 -1.25
C SER A 92 -19.07 -19.13 -1.24
N LEU A 93 -19.23 -17.87 -0.83
CA LEU A 93 -20.53 -17.19 -0.64
C LEU A 93 -21.06 -16.50 -1.90
N ALA A 94 -20.79 -17.06 -3.08
CA ALA A 94 -20.96 -16.36 -4.35
C ALA A 94 -22.42 -16.04 -4.77
N SER A 95 -23.46 -16.53 -4.07
CA SER A 95 -24.84 -16.46 -4.60
C SER A 95 -25.94 -15.89 -3.69
N GLU A 96 -25.81 -15.80 -2.36
CA GLU A 96 -26.85 -15.22 -1.48
C GLU A 96 -26.20 -14.70 -0.18
N PRO A 97 -26.68 -13.60 0.48
CA PRO A 97 -27.89 -12.80 0.28
C PRO A 97 -27.61 -11.45 -0.42
N ARG A 98 -27.45 -11.47 -1.75
CA ARG A 98 -27.00 -10.33 -2.56
C ARG A 98 -27.83 -9.06 -2.38
N ALA A 99 -29.16 -9.16 -2.49
CA ALA A 99 -30.04 -7.99 -2.51
C ALA A 99 -30.04 -7.25 -1.17
N GLU A 100 -30.02 -8.00 -0.06
CA GLU A 100 -30.00 -7.45 1.29
C GLU A 100 -28.67 -6.74 1.59
N LEU A 101 -27.55 -7.35 1.19
CA LEU A 101 -26.21 -6.75 1.37
C LEU A 101 -26.07 -5.47 0.55
N LEU A 102 -26.46 -5.48 -0.73
CA LEU A 102 -26.41 -4.30 -1.58
C LEU A 102 -27.33 -3.18 -1.06
N ALA A 103 -28.55 -3.53 -0.63
CA ALA A 103 -29.47 -2.55 -0.05
C ALA A 103 -28.91 -1.95 1.23
N ARG A 104 -28.29 -2.77 2.10
CA ARG A 104 -27.66 -2.30 3.33
C ARG A 104 -26.46 -1.39 3.07
N ALA A 105 -25.58 -1.75 2.15
CA ALA A 105 -24.42 -0.94 1.78
C ALA A 105 -24.81 0.40 1.13
N ARG A 106 -25.82 0.40 0.24
CA ARG A 106 -26.38 1.64 -0.33
C ARG A 106 -26.96 2.54 0.75
N TYR A 107 -27.76 1.96 1.65
CA TYR A 107 -28.36 2.72 2.75
C TYR A 107 -27.30 3.48 3.57
N TRP A 108 -26.22 2.82 3.97
CA TRP A 108 -25.15 3.50 4.70
C TRP A 108 -24.41 4.54 3.86
N THR A 109 -24.16 4.25 2.58
CA THR A 109 -23.51 5.19 1.66
C THR A 109 -24.31 6.48 1.49
N GLU A 110 -25.65 6.39 1.49
CA GLU A 110 -26.56 7.51 1.29
C GLU A 110 -26.97 8.22 2.59
N THR A 111 -26.59 7.69 3.75
CA THR A 111 -27.03 8.19 5.06
C THR A 111 -25.89 8.89 5.79
N ASP A 112 -26.18 10.03 6.44
CA ASP A 112 -25.25 10.66 7.37
C ASP A 112 -24.97 9.73 8.57
N LEU A 113 -23.71 9.31 8.71
CA LEU A 113 -23.29 8.29 9.66
C LEU A 113 -23.61 8.67 11.10
N VAL A 114 -23.41 9.95 11.48
CA VAL A 114 -23.72 10.42 12.84
C VAL A 114 -25.22 10.39 13.09
N THR A 115 -26.03 10.80 12.13
CA THR A 115 -27.50 10.73 12.20
C THR A 115 -27.97 9.28 12.35
N GLU A 116 -27.36 8.35 11.61
CA GLU A 116 -27.72 6.94 11.72
C GLU A 116 -27.32 6.32 13.06
N LEU A 117 -26.11 6.63 13.56
CA LEU A 117 -25.69 6.20 14.88
C LEU A 117 -26.61 6.75 15.98
N ARG A 118 -27.06 8.01 15.89
CA ARG A 118 -28.06 8.59 16.81
C ARG A 118 -29.37 7.82 16.76
N ARG A 119 -29.84 7.47 15.56
CA ARG A 119 -31.08 6.70 15.37
C ARG A 119 -30.98 5.31 16.00
N ARG A 120 -29.86 4.61 15.83
CA ARG A 120 -29.66 3.25 16.34
C ARG A 120 -29.40 3.20 17.85
N THR A 121 -28.63 4.16 18.38
CA THR A 121 -28.20 4.13 19.79
C THR A 121 -29.06 4.99 20.73
N GLY A 122 -29.84 5.92 20.19
CA GLY A 122 -30.59 6.91 20.97
C GLY A 122 -29.72 7.95 21.68
N ALA A 123 -28.41 7.94 21.48
CA ALA A 123 -27.49 8.86 22.12
C ALA A 123 -27.61 10.28 21.51
N ALA A 124 -27.67 11.30 22.37
CA ALA A 124 -27.76 12.71 21.96
C ALA A 124 -26.42 13.46 22.05
N GLY A 125 -25.36 12.81 22.53
CA GLY A 125 -24.03 13.41 22.73
C GLY A 125 -23.27 13.65 21.42
N PRO A 126 -22.08 14.30 21.51
CA PRO A 126 -21.18 14.41 20.37
C PRO A 126 -20.68 13.02 19.95
N ALA A 127 -20.53 12.80 18.64
CA ALA A 127 -19.85 11.62 18.13
C ALA A 127 -18.33 11.81 18.28
N GLY A 128 -17.63 10.74 18.66
CA GLY A 128 -16.18 10.68 18.59
C GLY A 128 -15.75 10.40 17.16
N HIS A 129 -14.65 11.01 16.74
CA HIS A 129 -14.03 10.82 15.43
C HIS A 129 -12.55 10.52 15.62
N THR A 130 -12.07 9.45 14.99
CA THR A 130 -10.67 9.04 15.05
C THR A 130 -10.26 8.47 13.70
N ARG A 131 -9.15 8.95 13.14
CA ARG A 131 -8.52 8.30 11.98
C ARG A 131 -7.89 6.97 12.42
N VAL A 132 -8.23 5.90 11.71
CA VAL A 132 -7.67 4.56 11.92
C VAL A 132 -7.09 4.06 10.60
N GLU A 133 -5.86 3.56 10.65
CA GLU A 133 -5.24 2.91 9.50
C GLU A 133 -5.75 1.47 9.39
N ASP A 134 -5.79 0.95 8.17
CA ASP A 134 -5.99 -0.46 7.92
C ASP A 134 -4.77 -1.27 8.45
N PRO A 135 -4.94 -2.58 8.67
CA PRO A 135 -3.90 -3.41 9.30
C PRO A 135 -2.61 -3.49 8.49
N ASP A 136 -2.71 -3.34 7.17
CA ASP A 136 -1.59 -3.40 6.25
C ASP A 136 -0.95 -2.02 6.01
N GLY A 137 -1.55 -0.94 6.54
CA GLY A 137 -1.04 0.43 6.46
C GLY A 137 -1.13 1.06 5.07
N PHE A 138 -2.00 0.55 4.21
CA PHE A 138 -2.20 1.06 2.85
C PHE A 138 -3.26 2.16 2.79
N CYS A 139 -4.23 2.16 3.70
CA CYS A 139 -5.30 3.14 3.68
C CYS A 139 -5.85 3.43 5.06
N TYR A 140 -6.57 4.54 5.19
CA TYR A 140 -7.22 4.94 6.42
C TYR A 140 -8.74 5.04 6.27
N TYR A 141 -9.39 5.02 7.43
CA TYR A 141 -10.81 5.27 7.64
C TYR A 141 -11.01 6.38 8.66
N GLU A 142 -12.07 7.18 8.53
CA GLU A 142 -12.60 7.93 9.66
C GLU A 142 -13.52 7.02 10.47
N GLN A 143 -13.11 6.71 11.69
CA GLN A 143 -13.90 5.93 12.64
C GLN A 143 -14.77 6.85 13.48
N ILE A 144 -16.07 6.55 13.52
CA ILE A 144 -17.09 7.32 14.21
C ILE A 144 -17.72 6.47 15.30
N THR A 145 -17.66 6.95 16.53
CA THR A 145 -18.23 6.25 17.69
C THR A 145 -19.27 7.11 18.38
N LEU A 146 -20.46 6.56 18.61
CA LEU A 146 -21.52 7.21 19.36
C LEU A 146 -22.42 6.17 20.04
N GLY A 147 -22.76 6.39 21.31
CA GLY A 147 -23.67 5.52 22.05
C GLY A 147 -23.20 4.07 22.20
N GLY A 148 -21.88 3.85 22.17
CA GLY A 148 -21.28 2.51 22.24
C GLY A 148 -21.23 1.76 20.89
N MET A 149 -21.73 2.36 19.81
CA MET A 149 -21.62 1.81 18.46
C MET A 149 -20.51 2.53 17.68
N THR A 150 -19.73 1.76 16.92
CA THR A 150 -18.61 2.25 16.12
C THR A 150 -18.78 1.82 14.67
N VAL A 151 -18.67 2.78 13.74
CA VAL A 151 -18.63 2.54 12.29
C VAL A 151 -17.44 3.27 11.67
N ARG A 152 -16.96 2.80 10.53
CA ARG A 152 -15.98 3.48 9.66
C ARG A 152 -16.69 4.03 8.44
N ASP A 153 -16.17 5.09 7.82
CA ASP A 153 -16.82 5.77 6.68
C ASP A 153 -16.55 5.15 5.30
N GLY A 154 -16.05 3.91 5.26
CA GLY A 154 -15.74 3.18 4.03
C GLY A 154 -16.92 2.51 3.33
N HIS A 155 -18.17 2.82 3.69
CA HIS A 155 -19.37 2.14 3.14
C HIS A 155 -19.48 2.20 1.62
N ALA A 156 -19.02 3.29 0.99
CA ALA A 156 -18.97 3.39 -0.47
C ALA A 156 -17.99 2.38 -1.08
N GLY A 157 -16.85 2.12 -0.43
CA GLY A 157 -15.91 1.06 -0.80
C GLY A 157 -16.53 -0.32 -0.63
N VAL A 158 -17.21 -0.56 0.50
CA VAL A 158 -17.98 -1.81 0.73
C VAL A 158 -19.03 -2.02 -0.36
N LEU A 159 -19.74 -0.97 -0.78
CA LEU A 159 -20.71 -1.05 -1.87
C LEU A 159 -20.05 -1.41 -3.21
N ILE A 160 -18.94 -0.73 -3.58
CA ILE A 160 -18.17 -1.04 -4.79
C ILE A 160 -17.73 -2.51 -4.77
N GLN A 161 -17.18 -2.98 -3.65
CA GLN A 161 -16.75 -4.37 -3.46
C GLN A 161 -17.89 -5.36 -3.72
N LEU A 162 -19.05 -5.14 -3.08
CA LEU A 162 -20.20 -6.04 -3.18
C LEU A 162 -20.78 -6.04 -4.60
N GLU A 163 -20.88 -4.87 -5.24
CA GLU A 163 -21.36 -4.76 -6.61
C GLU A 163 -20.49 -5.55 -7.59
N GLU A 164 -19.16 -5.40 -7.49
CA GLU A 164 -18.20 -6.18 -8.28
C GLU A 164 -18.30 -7.67 -7.99
N ARG A 165 -18.34 -8.05 -6.71
CA ARG A 165 -18.44 -9.45 -6.28
C ARG A 165 -19.68 -10.14 -6.85
N PHE A 166 -20.80 -9.42 -6.95
CA PHE A 166 -22.06 -9.96 -7.46
C PHE A 166 -22.28 -9.75 -8.97
N GLY A 167 -21.30 -9.19 -9.69
CA GLY A 167 -21.40 -8.95 -11.13
C GLY A 167 -22.44 -7.88 -11.51
N VAL A 168 -22.64 -6.87 -10.65
CA VAL A 168 -23.38 -5.63 -10.94
C VAL A 168 -22.52 -4.41 -10.62
N GLY A 169 -21.24 -4.47 -10.98
CA GLY A 169 -20.33 -3.32 -10.86
C GLY A 169 -20.96 -2.07 -11.49
N ALA A 170 -20.96 -0.97 -10.74
CA ALA A 170 -21.43 0.32 -11.22
C ALA A 170 -20.61 0.81 -12.43
N PRO A 171 -21.15 1.66 -13.32
CA PRO A 171 -20.35 2.25 -14.39
C PRO A 171 -19.20 3.12 -13.82
N PHE A 172 -18.20 3.40 -14.67
CA PHE A 172 -16.97 4.08 -14.27
C PHE A 172 -17.22 5.42 -13.56
N ASP A 173 -18.12 6.23 -14.11
CA ASP A 173 -18.49 7.56 -13.61
C ASP A 173 -19.13 7.50 -12.22
N GLU A 174 -19.93 6.47 -11.94
CA GLU A 174 -20.53 6.26 -10.63
C GLU A 174 -19.48 5.82 -9.59
N VAL A 175 -18.54 4.95 -9.96
CA VAL A 175 -17.43 4.56 -9.07
C VAL A 175 -16.52 5.75 -8.79
N LEU A 176 -16.18 6.55 -9.80
CA LEU A 176 -15.43 7.79 -9.65
C LEU A 176 -16.15 8.77 -8.73
N ALA A 177 -17.45 8.99 -8.93
CA ALA A 177 -18.23 9.91 -8.10
C ALA A 177 -18.21 9.52 -6.61
N ARG A 178 -18.23 8.21 -6.31
CA ARG A 178 -18.09 7.71 -4.93
C ARG A 178 -16.72 8.00 -4.32
N ALA A 179 -15.64 7.80 -5.09
CA ALA A 179 -14.28 8.13 -4.65
C ALA A 179 -14.11 9.64 -4.39
N LEU A 180 -14.72 10.49 -5.21
CA LEU A 180 -14.62 11.95 -5.10
C LEU A 180 -15.36 12.54 -3.89
N VAL A 181 -16.18 11.77 -3.16
CA VAL A 181 -16.78 12.20 -1.88
C VAL A 181 -15.71 12.39 -0.80
N ARG A 182 -14.66 11.56 -0.84
CA ARG A 182 -13.47 11.61 0.02
C ARG A 182 -12.22 11.54 -0.89
N PRO A 183 -11.86 12.65 -1.54
CA PRO A 183 -10.84 12.68 -2.59
C PRO A 183 -9.44 12.73 -1.98
N ASP A 184 -9.06 11.64 -1.31
CA ASP A 184 -7.75 11.41 -0.70
C ASP A 184 -7.29 10.01 -1.13
N GLN A 185 -6.09 9.91 -1.70
CA GLN A 185 -5.53 8.67 -2.23
C GLN A 185 -5.40 7.60 -1.14
N ASP A 186 -5.13 8.02 0.09
CA ASP A 186 -4.93 7.12 1.22
C ASP A 186 -6.27 6.72 1.87
N HIS A 187 -7.40 7.30 1.45
CA HIS A 187 -8.69 6.93 2.01
C HIS A 187 -9.21 5.62 1.41
N ALA A 188 -9.74 4.73 2.25
CA ALA A 188 -10.14 3.38 1.83
C ALA A 188 -11.13 3.34 0.66
N VAL A 189 -12.05 4.31 0.55
CA VAL A 189 -13.00 4.39 -0.59
C VAL A 189 -12.28 4.68 -1.91
N TRP A 190 -11.28 5.55 -1.90
CA TRP A 190 -10.49 5.86 -3.08
C TRP A 190 -9.69 4.64 -3.51
N SER A 191 -8.96 4.04 -2.56
CA SER A 191 -8.15 2.85 -2.78
C SER A 191 -8.99 1.70 -3.35
N GLU A 192 -10.16 1.41 -2.76
CA GLU A 192 -11.04 0.35 -3.25
C GLU A 192 -11.62 0.66 -4.64
N ALA A 193 -11.96 1.92 -4.94
CA ALA A 193 -12.43 2.33 -6.26
C ALA A 193 -11.34 2.11 -7.33
N VAL A 194 -10.12 2.59 -7.08
CA VAL A 194 -8.96 2.43 -7.96
C VAL A 194 -8.62 0.94 -8.14
N PHE A 195 -8.54 0.18 -7.05
CA PHE A 195 -8.24 -1.24 -7.09
C PHE A 195 -9.27 -2.03 -7.91
N ARG A 196 -10.56 -1.80 -7.70
CA ARG A 196 -11.61 -2.54 -8.44
C ARG A 196 -11.66 -2.18 -9.91
N LEU A 197 -11.57 -0.89 -10.26
CA LEU A 197 -11.53 -0.47 -11.66
C LEU A 197 -10.30 -1.03 -12.38
N SER A 198 -9.12 -1.04 -11.74
CA SER A 198 -7.91 -1.59 -12.35
C SER A 198 -8.05 -3.08 -12.69
N ARG A 199 -8.82 -3.83 -11.90
CA ARG A 199 -9.09 -5.26 -12.10
C ARG A 199 -10.09 -5.56 -13.20
N ARG A 200 -10.89 -4.58 -13.65
CA ARG A 200 -11.82 -4.77 -14.77
C ARG A 200 -11.10 -5.11 -16.08
N ARG A 201 -9.86 -4.65 -16.25
CA ARG A 201 -8.94 -4.96 -17.39
C ARG A 201 -9.62 -4.95 -18.77
N TYR A 202 -10.52 -4.00 -19.03
CA TYR A 202 -11.19 -3.85 -20.32
C TYR A 202 -10.98 -2.44 -20.90
N GLU A 203 -11.07 -2.34 -22.23
CA GLU A 203 -10.76 -1.15 -23.02
C GLU A 203 -11.55 0.10 -22.58
N PRO A 204 -12.89 0.06 -22.43
CA PRO A 204 -13.63 1.24 -21.96
C PRO A 204 -13.18 1.82 -20.62
N THR A 205 -12.84 1.03 -19.59
CA THR A 205 -12.35 1.59 -18.30
C THR A 205 -11.05 2.35 -18.49
N TRP A 206 -10.15 1.82 -19.33
CA TRP A 206 -8.90 2.49 -19.62
C TRP A 206 -9.13 3.77 -20.42
N ALA A 207 -10.02 3.73 -21.42
CA ALA A 207 -10.36 4.89 -22.23
C ALA A 207 -10.99 6.00 -21.38
N ASP A 208 -11.96 5.65 -20.53
CA ASP A 208 -12.61 6.58 -19.60
C ASP A 208 -11.56 7.23 -18.67
N ALA A 209 -10.62 6.45 -18.14
CA ALA A 209 -9.53 7.00 -17.31
C ALA A 209 -8.55 7.87 -18.14
N ALA A 210 -8.20 7.45 -19.35
CA ALA A 210 -7.28 8.17 -20.22
C ALA A 210 -7.83 9.52 -20.70
N ASP A 211 -9.15 9.63 -20.86
CA ASP A 211 -9.86 10.87 -21.22
C ASP A 211 -9.83 11.89 -20.07
N LEU A 212 -9.80 11.43 -18.81
CA LEU A 212 -9.76 12.31 -17.65
C LEU A 212 -8.44 13.08 -17.50
N ARG A 213 -7.37 12.74 -18.23
CA ARG A 213 -6.10 13.49 -18.20
C ARG A 213 -6.28 14.97 -18.55
N ASP A 214 -7.21 15.28 -19.46
CA ASP A 214 -7.45 16.65 -19.91
C ASP A 214 -8.62 17.29 -19.15
N HIS A 215 -9.09 16.65 -18.07
CA HIS A 215 -10.19 17.15 -17.26
C HIS A 215 -9.81 18.43 -16.51
N PRO A 216 -10.68 19.47 -16.44
CA PRO A 216 -10.35 20.73 -15.79
C PRO A 216 -10.14 20.60 -14.28
N ASP A 217 -10.85 19.69 -13.62
CA ASP A 217 -10.69 19.42 -12.19
C ASP A 217 -9.52 18.47 -11.94
N ARG A 218 -8.57 18.92 -11.12
CA ARG A 218 -7.38 18.15 -10.72
C ARG A 218 -7.73 16.81 -10.08
N LEU A 219 -8.84 16.69 -9.36
CA LEU A 219 -9.18 15.46 -8.63
C LEU A 219 -9.54 14.32 -9.59
N HIS A 220 -10.14 14.65 -10.73
CA HIS A 220 -10.42 13.69 -11.78
C HIS A 220 -9.12 13.24 -12.46
N ARG A 221 -8.18 14.19 -12.69
CA ARG A 221 -6.84 13.87 -13.21
C ARG A 221 -6.04 13.01 -12.24
N LEU A 222 -6.13 13.30 -10.94
CA LEU A 222 -5.48 12.55 -9.87
C LEU A 222 -5.99 11.10 -9.83
N PHE A 223 -7.31 10.91 -9.84
CA PHE A 223 -7.92 9.59 -9.87
C PHE A 223 -7.49 8.79 -11.11
N ALA A 224 -7.49 9.44 -12.27
CA ALA A 224 -7.04 8.85 -13.51
C ALA A 224 -5.57 8.44 -13.47
N ALA A 225 -4.70 9.30 -12.94
CA ALA A 225 -3.27 9.02 -12.84
C ALA A 225 -3.02 7.80 -11.95
N ASP A 226 -3.70 7.73 -10.80
CA ASP A 226 -3.54 6.63 -9.85
C ASP A 226 -4.09 5.30 -10.41
N LEU A 227 -5.27 5.36 -11.05
CA LEU A 227 -5.86 4.19 -11.71
C LEU A 227 -4.97 3.64 -12.83
N LEU A 228 -4.52 4.50 -13.74
CA LEU A 228 -3.68 4.09 -14.87
C LEU A 228 -2.31 3.58 -14.39
N ARG A 229 -1.73 4.20 -13.35
CA ARG A 229 -0.51 3.72 -12.70
C ARG A 229 -0.70 2.31 -12.13
N LEU A 230 -1.77 2.07 -11.37
CA LEU A 230 -2.04 0.76 -10.80
C LEU A 230 -2.30 -0.30 -11.89
N MET A 231 -2.98 0.06 -12.98
CA MET A 231 -3.19 -0.84 -14.12
C MET A 231 -1.85 -1.27 -14.76
N SER A 232 -0.89 -0.37 -14.90
CA SER A 232 0.46 -0.70 -15.35
C SER A 232 1.16 -1.66 -14.38
N LEU A 233 1.17 -1.32 -13.09
CA LEU A 233 1.84 -2.12 -12.04
C LEU A 233 1.30 -3.55 -11.94
N LEU A 234 -0.03 -3.72 -12.00
CA LEU A 234 -0.64 -5.06 -11.94
C LEU A 234 -0.41 -5.87 -13.21
N GLY A 235 -0.10 -5.23 -14.34
CA GLY A 235 0.22 -5.91 -15.59
C GLY A 235 1.58 -6.60 -15.56
N SER A 236 2.58 -5.98 -14.92
CA SER A 236 3.95 -6.52 -14.87
C SER A 236 4.10 -7.75 -13.96
N HIS A 237 3.24 -7.91 -12.95
CA HIS A 237 3.40 -8.93 -11.90
C HIS A 237 2.82 -10.32 -12.23
N ASP A 238 1.81 -10.43 -13.09
CA ASP A 238 1.11 -11.71 -13.35
C ASP A 238 1.30 -12.25 -14.78
N GLY A 239 2.27 -11.70 -15.52
CA GLY A 239 2.53 -12.06 -16.91
C GLY A 239 1.48 -11.54 -17.91
N TYR A 240 0.61 -10.63 -17.47
CA TYR A 240 -0.31 -9.92 -18.35
C TYR A 240 0.47 -9.04 -19.34
N LYS A 241 0.27 -9.30 -20.63
CA LYS A 241 0.78 -8.42 -21.68
C LYS A 241 -0.27 -7.35 -21.94
N PRO A 242 0.01 -6.07 -21.66
CA PRO A 242 -0.93 -5.00 -21.93
C PRO A 242 -1.31 -5.03 -23.42
N PRO A 243 -2.60 -5.01 -23.77
CA PRO A 243 -3.05 -4.92 -25.15
C PRO A 243 -2.68 -3.57 -25.75
N ALA A 244 -2.66 -3.48 -27.08
CA ALA A 244 -2.19 -2.29 -27.81
C ALA A 244 -2.95 -0.99 -27.50
N TRP A 245 -4.16 -1.06 -26.95
CA TRP A 245 -4.92 0.11 -26.51
C TRP A 245 -4.45 0.65 -25.14
N GLN A 246 -3.66 -0.11 -24.37
CA GLN A 246 -2.97 0.38 -23.18
C GLN A 246 -1.62 0.99 -23.59
N ASP A 247 -1.68 2.21 -24.11
CA ASP A 247 -0.48 2.90 -24.58
C ASP A 247 0.29 3.54 -23.42
N PHE A 248 1.35 2.88 -22.96
CA PHE A 248 2.24 3.42 -21.90
C PHE A 248 2.82 4.79 -22.26
N ALA A 249 3.00 5.11 -23.55
CA ALA A 249 3.52 6.39 -23.97
C ALA A 249 2.59 7.56 -23.64
N LEU A 250 1.34 7.30 -23.21
CA LEU A 250 0.37 8.30 -22.76
C LEU A 250 0.95 9.22 -21.66
N PHE A 251 1.80 8.70 -20.79
CA PHE A 251 2.26 9.43 -19.60
C PHE A 251 3.26 10.54 -19.93
N PHE A 252 4.07 10.41 -20.99
CA PHE A 252 5.05 11.44 -21.39
C PHE A 252 4.42 12.79 -21.78
N PRO A 253 3.46 12.86 -22.73
CA PRO A 253 2.80 14.12 -23.07
C PRO A 253 1.90 14.63 -21.94
N TRP A 254 1.43 13.76 -21.04
CA TRP A 254 0.70 14.17 -19.84
C TRP A 254 1.63 14.87 -18.85
N ALA A 255 2.75 14.25 -18.48
CA ALA A 255 3.74 14.81 -17.57
C ALA A 255 4.21 16.20 -18.03
N SER A 256 4.32 16.43 -19.34
CA SER A 256 4.77 17.71 -19.91
C SER A 256 3.73 18.85 -19.79
N LYS A 257 2.46 18.52 -19.56
CA LYS A 257 1.35 19.49 -19.50
C LYS A 257 0.76 19.64 -18.10
N GLU A 258 0.94 18.65 -17.23
CA GLU A 258 0.34 18.67 -15.90
C GLU A 258 0.96 19.77 -15.04
N GLU A 259 0.11 20.62 -14.49
CA GLU A 259 0.51 21.76 -13.65
C GLU A 259 0.37 21.43 -12.16
N ASP A 260 -0.47 20.46 -11.81
CA ASP A 260 -0.67 20.06 -10.42
C ASP A 260 0.44 19.10 -9.97
N PRO A 261 1.24 19.46 -8.96
CA PRO A 261 2.39 18.65 -8.53
C PRO A 261 2.00 17.29 -7.92
N GLU A 262 0.79 17.15 -7.38
CA GLU A 262 0.30 15.89 -6.84
C GLU A 262 0.03 14.91 -7.99
N VAL A 263 -0.71 15.37 -9.00
CA VAL A 263 -1.01 14.59 -10.20
C VAL A 263 0.28 14.27 -10.95
N LEU A 264 1.16 15.25 -11.13
CA LEU A 264 2.44 15.08 -11.83
C LEU A 264 3.32 14.03 -11.15
N ALA A 265 3.38 14.01 -9.81
CA ALA A 265 4.16 13.00 -9.08
C ALA A 265 3.66 11.58 -9.38
N ILE A 266 2.35 11.36 -9.42
CA ILE A 266 1.75 10.05 -9.76
C ILE A 266 2.01 9.69 -11.24
N VAL A 267 1.87 10.66 -12.15
CA VAL A 267 2.16 10.46 -13.58
C VAL A 267 3.63 10.09 -13.81
N LEU A 268 4.56 10.71 -13.08
CA LEU A 268 5.98 10.34 -13.13
C LEU A 268 6.24 8.97 -12.50
N ASP A 269 5.58 8.63 -11.38
CA ASP A 269 5.67 7.28 -10.79
C ASP A 269 5.16 6.20 -11.76
N ALA A 270 4.14 6.52 -12.55
CA ALA A 270 3.59 5.60 -13.54
C ALA A 270 4.54 5.27 -14.70
N VAL A 271 5.54 6.10 -14.97
CA VAL A 271 6.55 5.80 -16.00
C VAL A 271 7.69 4.92 -15.51
N ILE A 272 7.74 4.57 -14.21
CA ILE A 272 8.91 3.95 -13.57
C ILE A 272 8.97 2.40 -13.73
N ASP A 273 8.07 1.78 -14.51
CA ASP A 273 8.03 0.31 -14.65
C ASP A 273 9.15 -0.27 -15.54
N GLU A 274 9.40 -1.58 -15.40
CA GLU A 274 10.44 -2.39 -16.05
C GLU A 274 10.23 -2.56 -17.57
N ASN A 275 10.03 -1.45 -18.29
CA ASN A 275 10.03 -1.44 -19.75
C ASN A 275 11.34 -0.85 -20.27
N ASP A 276 12.28 -1.75 -20.60
CA ASP A 276 13.58 -1.38 -21.20
C ASP A 276 13.42 -0.53 -22.48
N GLU A 277 12.25 -0.57 -23.14
CA GLU A 277 11.94 0.18 -24.37
C GLU A 277 12.06 1.70 -24.24
N TYR A 278 11.73 2.28 -23.07
CA TYR A 278 11.64 3.75 -22.89
C TYR A 278 12.70 4.31 -21.93
N THR A 279 13.79 3.58 -21.69
CA THR A 279 14.78 3.93 -20.67
C THR A 279 15.36 5.33 -20.86
N GLU A 280 15.69 5.73 -22.10
CA GLU A 280 16.27 7.05 -22.39
C GLU A 280 15.25 8.19 -22.20
N GLU A 281 14.00 7.97 -22.62
CA GLU A 281 12.90 8.92 -22.48
C GLU A 281 12.52 9.13 -21.01
N ILE A 282 12.47 8.06 -20.22
CA ILE A 282 12.20 8.11 -18.78
C ILE A 282 13.30 8.91 -18.07
N GLU A 283 14.57 8.64 -18.39
CA GLU A 283 15.68 9.37 -17.80
C GLU A 283 15.66 10.86 -18.17
N ALA A 284 15.43 11.18 -19.45
CA ALA A 284 15.33 12.56 -19.92
C ALA A 284 14.18 13.31 -19.24
N LEU A 285 13.02 12.65 -19.06
CA LEU A 285 11.87 13.20 -18.36
C LEU A 285 12.22 13.47 -16.88
N GLY A 286 12.81 12.51 -16.19
CA GLY A 286 13.24 12.64 -14.80
C GLY A 286 14.21 13.80 -14.57
N LEU A 287 15.24 13.91 -15.43
CA LEU A 287 16.21 15.00 -15.37
C LEU A 287 15.55 16.37 -15.52
N SER A 288 14.49 16.49 -16.31
CA SER A 288 13.75 17.75 -16.47
C SER A 288 13.02 18.20 -15.19
N TYR A 289 12.74 17.27 -14.27
CA TYR A 289 12.02 17.51 -13.01
C TYR A 289 12.90 17.49 -11.75
N ALA A 290 14.21 17.23 -11.88
CA ALA A 290 15.13 17.12 -10.74
C ALA A 290 15.21 18.38 -9.85
N THR A 291 14.82 19.55 -10.38
CA THR A 291 14.82 20.84 -9.65
C THR A 291 13.42 21.40 -9.42
N HIS A 292 12.38 20.58 -9.58
CA HIS A 292 10.99 21.00 -9.44
C HIS A 292 10.73 21.60 -8.04
N PRO A 293 9.95 22.70 -7.89
CA PRO A 293 9.74 23.34 -6.58
C PRO A 293 9.02 22.46 -5.56
N ASP A 294 8.11 21.60 -6.02
CA ASP A 294 7.36 20.70 -5.14
C ASP A 294 8.16 19.42 -4.81
N PRO A 295 8.35 19.08 -3.52
CA PRO A 295 9.10 17.90 -3.11
C PRO A 295 8.46 16.58 -3.54
N ARG A 296 7.14 16.51 -3.70
CA ARG A 296 6.44 15.28 -4.15
C ARG A 296 6.92 14.87 -5.53
N VAL A 297 7.07 15.85 -6.42
CA VAL A 297 7.62 15.65 -7.77
C VAL A 297 9.10 15.26 -7.71
N ARG A 298 9.91 15.92 -6.88
CA ARG A 298 11.33 15.55 -6.74
C ARG A 298 11.54 14.17 -6.14
N CYS A 299 10.61 13.69 -5.30
CA CYS A 299 10.69 12.39 -4.62
C CYS A 299 10.60 11.19 -5.57
N VAL A 300 9.93 11.35 -6.71
CA VAL A 300 9.84 10.29 -7.73
C VAL A 300 11.00 10.30 -8.73
N VAL A 301 11.69 11.44 -8.89
CA VAL A 301 12.79 11.58 -9.86
C VAL A 301 13.92 10.56 -9.68
N PRO A 302 14.41 10.21 -8.46
CA PRO A 302 15.47 9.21 -8.34
C PRO A 302 15.14 7.88 -9.02
N SER A 303 13.88 7.44 -8.96
CA SER A 303 13.47 6.16 -9.53
C SER A 303 13.44 6.16 -11.07
N THR A 304 13.32 7.33 -11.71
CA THR A 304 13.45 7.45 -13.18
C THR A 304 14.92 7.42 -13.64
N LEU A 305 15.88 7.64 -12.73
CA LEU A 305 17.31 7.75 -13.03
C LEU A 305 18.00 6.38 -12.90
N SER A 306 17.56 5.40 -13.70
CA SER A 306 18.02 4.01 -13.63
C SER A 306 19.53 3.86 -13.81
N CYS A 307 20.17 3.16 -12.87
CA CYS A 307 21.58 2.78 -12.94
C CYS A 307 21.79 1.36 -13.52
N LYS A 308 20.75 0.71 -14.06
CA LYS A 308 20.82 -0.64 -14.62
C LYS A 308 21.63 -0.71 -15.93
N ASP A 309 21.62 0.36 -16.73
CA ASP A 309 22.31 0.40 -18.03
C ASP A 309 23.49 1.38 -18.07
N GLU A 310 24.60 0.93 -18.67
CA GLU A 310 25.85 1.69 -18.83
C GLU A 310 25.78 2.64 -20.04
N GLY A 311 24.69 3.41 -20.13
CA GLY A 311 24.48 4.42 -21.18
C GLY A 311 25.67 5.38 -21.37
N SER A 312 25.56 6.27 -22.37
CA SER A 312 26.67 7.16 -22.77
C SER A 312 27.33 7.88 -21.58
N ALA A 313 28.63 8.14 -21.65
CA ALA A 313 29.36 8.80 -20.57
C ALA A 313 28.74 10.15 -20.15
N HIS A 314 28.11 10.86 -21.10
CA HIS A 314 27.42 12.12 -20.83
C HIS A 314 26.11 11.90 -20.05
N ALA A 315 25.27 10.95 -20.48
CA ALA A 315 24.03 10.59 -19.77
C ALA A 315 24.35 10.16 -18.33
N ARG A 316 25.37 9.31 -18.17
CA ARG A 316 25.88 8.89 -16.86
C ARG A 316 26.29 10.06 -15.98
N SER A 317 26.95 11.08 -16.54
CA SER A 317 27.35 12.28 -15.79
C SER A 317 26.14 13.09 -15.34
N ALA A 318 25.18 13.36 -16.21
CA ALA A 318 23.99 14.14 -15.88
C ALA A 318 23.13 13.46 -14.79
N ARG A 319 22.96 12.13 -14.90
CA ARG A 319 22.27 11.29 -13.93
C ARG A 319 22.86 11.40 -12.52
N LEU A 320 24.19 11.24 -12.43
CA LEU A 320 24.88 11.27 -11.14
C LEU A 320 24.83 12.66 -10.51
N GLU A 321 25.01 13.73 -11.29
CA GLU A 321 24.88 15.09 -10.79
C GLU A 321 23.47 15.35 -10.23
N ALA A 322 22.42 14.88 -10.91
CA ALA A 322 21.05 14.97 -10.41
C ALA A 322 20.86 14.17 -9.11
N LEU A 323 21.31 12.92 -9.06
CA LEU A 323 21.23 12.09 -7.84
C LEU A 323 22.00 12.70 -6.66
N TYR A 324 23.17 13.30 -6.92
CA TYR A 324 23.96 14.00 -5.90
C TYR A 324 23.26 15.26 -5.38
N ALA A 325 22.54 15.98 -6.23
CA ALA A 325 21.73 17.12 -5.82
C ALA A 325 20.54 16.66 -4.96
N LEU A 326 19.82 15.62 -5.38
CA LEU A 326 18.67 15.06 -4.67
C LEU A 326 19.06 14.41 -3.34
N ALA A 327 20.24 13.82 -3.23
CA ALA A 327 20.79 13.32 -1.97
C ALA A 327 21.11 14.45 -0.95
N ARG A 328 21.05 15.73 -1.37
CA ARG A 328 21.21 16.91 -0.50
C ARG A 328 19.92 17.73 -0.40
N ASP A 329 18.80 17.16 -0.83
CA ASP A 329 17.51 17.85 -0.81
C ASP A 329 17.07 18.21 0.61
N PRO A 330 16.43 19.37 0.84
CA PRO A 330 15.86 19.68 2.14
C PRO A 330 14.81 18.66 2.59
N GLU A 331 14.09 18.02 1.67
CA GLU A 331 13.04 17.06 1.99
C GLU A 331 13.61 15.66 2.29
N PRO A 332 13.30 15.05 3.44
CA PRO A 332 13.93 13.78 3.84
C PRO A 332 13.54 12.62 2.92
N ALA A 333 12.28 12.57 2.48
CA ALA A 333 11.79 11.56 1.54
C ALA A 333 12.53 11.60 0.19
N VAL A 334 12.92 12.79 -0.28
CA VAL A 334 13.70 12.92 -1.53
C VAL A 334 15.11 12.36 -1.35
N ARG A 335 15.74 12.66 -0.20
CA ARG A 335 17.07 12.11 0.13
C ARG A 335 17.06 10.59 0.25
N GLU A 336 16.02 10.04 0.87
CA GLU A 336 15.82 8.60 1.02
C GLU A 336 15.80 7.88 -0.34
N ARG A 337 14.92 8.32 -1.25
CA ARG A 337 14.82 7.80 -2.63
C ARG A 337 16.13 7.92 -3.40
N ALA A 338 16.82 9.06 -3.27
CA ALA A 338 18.12 9.27 -3.90
C ALA A 338 19.20 8.33 -3.36
N ALA A 339 19.23 8.13 -2.04
CA ALA A 339 20.14 7.21 -1.37
C ALA A 339 19.92 5.77 -1.86
N TYR A 340 18.66 5.33 -1.91
CA TYR A 340 18.28 4.03 -2.44
C TYR A 340 18.79 3.84 -3.88
N GLN A 341 18.55 4.82 -4.75
CA GLN A 341 18.98 4.72 -6.15
C GLN A 341 20.51 4.66 -6.29
N LEU A 342 21.24 5.47 -5.52
CA LEU A 342 22.71 5.45 -5.52
C LEU A 342 23.29 4.08 -5.15
N THR A 343 22.59 3.27 -4.35
CA THR A 343 23.05 1.89 -4.05
C THR A 343 23.07 0.97 -5.26
N HIS A 344 22.31 1.28 -6.31
CA HIS A 344 22.21 0.49 -7.54
C HIS A 344 23.25 0.91 -8.60
N CYS A 345 23.93 2.04 -8.40
CA CYS A 345 24.94 2.54 -9.32
C CYS A 345 26.27 1.79 -9.15
N ARG A 346 26.65 1.02 -10.19
CA ARG A 346 27.86 0.18 -10.21
C ARG A 346 29.09 0.96 -10.69
N GLY A 347 30.27 0.39 -10.43
CA GLY A 347 31.57 0.88 -10.90
C GLY A 347 32.27 1.87 -9.95
N GLU A 348 33.55 2.13 -10.23
CA GLU A 348 34.37 3.15 -9.56
C GLU A 348 33.94 4.55 -10.02
N THR A 349 32.73 4.94 -9.63
CA THR A 349 32.20 6.27 -9.90
C THR A 349 32.63 7.21 -8.77
N PRO A 350 33.45 8.24 -9.05
CA PRO A 350 33.91 9.17 -8.03
C PRO A 350 32.72 9.89 -7.36
N GLY A 351 32.73 9.98 -6.04
CA GLY A 351 31.79 10.80 -5.26
C GLY A 351 30.55 10.10 -4.71
N ILE A 352 30.22 8.88 -5.15
CA ILE A 352 29.10 8.11 -4.59
C ILE A 352 29.38 7.79 -3.11
N ASP A 353 30.57 7.27 -2.82
CA ASP A 353 30.96 6.86 -1.46
C ASP A 353 30.89 8.03 -0.47
N ASP A 354 31.36 9.21 -0.87
CA ASP A 354 31.30 10.40 0.00
C ASP A 354 29.89 10.96 0.13
N THR A 355 29.07 10.85 -0.91
CA THR A 355 27.65 11.24 -0.84
C THR A 355 26.89 10.32 0.11
N LEU A 356 27.04 9.01 0.00
CA LEU A 356 26.45 8.03 0.92
C LEU A 356 26.97 8.22 2.35
N ALA A 357 28.27 8.47 2.53
CA ALA A 357 28.83 8.73 3.85
C ALA A 357 28.22 9.99 4.51
N GLY A 358 27.90 11.02 3.73
CA GLY A 358 27.22 12.22 4.22
C GLY A 358 25.78 11.97 4.71
N LEU A 359 25.16 10.86 4.27
CA LEU A 359 23.81 10.45 4.65
C LEU A 359 23.77 9.51 5.87
N LEU A 360 24.91 9.16 6.46
CA LEU A 360 24.97 8.26 7.63
C LEU A 360 24.37 8.87 8.90
N ASP A 361 24.26 10.19 8.96
CA ASP A 361 23.67 10.94 10.08
C ASP A 361 22.31 11.57 9.70
N ASP A 362 21.65 11.08 8.64
CA ASP A 362 20.32 11.54 8.22
C ASP A 362 19.26 11.32 9.32
N GLU A 363 18.21 12.16 9.32
CA GLU A 363 17.11 12.04 10.28
C GLU A 363 16.26 10.79 10.02
N LEU A 364 16.10 10.40 8.75
CA LEU A 364 15.39 9.16 8.41
C LEU A 364 16.30 7.95 8.63
N ARG A 365 15.74 6.93 9.28
CA ARG A 365 16.47 5.68 9.54
C ARG A 365 16.73 4.94 8.23
N GLU A 366 15.75 4.92 7.35
CA GLU A 366 15.74 4.28 6.03
C GLU A 366 16.90 4.82 5.17
N THR A 367 17.04 6.15 5.10
CA THR A 367 18.15 6.81 4.42
C THR A 367 19.51 6.35 4.94
N ARG A 368 19.67 6.27 6.27
CA ARG A 368 20.91 5.79 6.90
C ARG A 368 21.17 4.32 6.59
N VAL A 369 20.14 3.48 6.55
CA VAL A 369 20.24 2.05 6.17
C VAL A 369 20.68 1.91 4.72
N HIS A 370 20.08 2.67 3.79
CA HIS A 370 20.48 2.68 2.38
C HIS A 370 21.92 3.18 2.20
N ALA A 371 22.31 4.25 2.89
CA ALA A 371 23.66 4.78 2.88
C ALA A 371 24.69 3.74 3.36
N ALA A 372 24.45 3.11 4.52
CA ALA A 372 25.31 2.07 5.05
C ALA A 372 25.43 0.87 4.09
N ARG A 373 24.31 0.47 3.47
CA ARG A 373 24.26 -0.65 2.50
C ARG A 373 25.08 -0.31 1.25
N GLY A 374 24.89 0.88 0.69
CA GLY A 374 25.63 1.33 -0.49
C GLY A 374 27.14 1.36 -0.24
N LEU A 375 27.58 1.85 0.92
CA LEU A 375 28.99 1.81 1.32
C LEU A 375 29.54 0.37 1.45
N ALA A 376 28.75 -0.53 2.05
CA ALA A 376 29.13 -1.93 2.20
C ALA A 376 29.31 -2.64 0.85
N LEU A 377 28.36 -2.43 -0.08
CA LEU A 377 28.42 -2.97 -1.45
C LEU A 377 29.65 -2.48 -2.22
N ARG A 378 30.20 -1.32 -1.84
CA ARG A 378 31.34 -0.67 -2.50
C ARG A 378 32.67 -0.91 -1.78
N GLY A 379 32.68 -1.68 -0.71
CA GLY A 379 33.91 -2.00 0.02
C GLY A 379 34.40 -0.88 0.94
N ASP A 380 33.57 0.12 1.25
CA ASP A 380 33.98 1.26 2.07
C ASP A 380 33.90 0.92 3.58
N PRO A 381 35.00 1.08 4.36
CA PRO A 381 35.04 0.70 5.77
C PRO A 381 34.11 1.51 6.68
N ARG A 382 33.59 2.66 6.23
CA ARG A 382 32.63 3.47 7.00
C ARG A 382 31.32 2.72 7.28
N CYS A 383 31.00 1.68 6.50
CA CYS A 383 29.79 0.88 6.68
C CYS A 383 29.71 0.15 8.03
N VAL A 384 30.85 -0.27 8.61
CA VAL A 384 30.91 -1.03 9.87
C VAL A 384 30.50 -0.17 11.06
N GLU A 385 30.95 1.08 11.09
CA GLU A 385 30.57 2.02 12.15
C GLU A 385 29.12 2.46 12.00
N ALA A 386 28.65 2.65 10.75
CA ALA A 386 27.26 2.96 10.47
C ALA A 386 26.30 1.87 10.97
N GLU A 387 26.59 0.60 10.70
CA GLU A 387 25.79 -0.54 11.16
C GLU A 387 25.63 -0.55 12.69
N ARG A 388 26.72 -0.28 13.43
CA ARG A 388 26.69 -0.24 14.91
C ARG A 388 25.73 0.83 15.44
N ARG A 389 25.65 1.97 14.77
CA ARG A 389 24.76 3.09 15.13
C ARG A 389 23.30 2.83 14.77
N LEU A 390 23.05 1.98 13.79
CA LEU A 390 21.71 1.64 13.30
C LEU A 390 20.97 0.59 14.14
N ARG A 391 21.65 -0.06 15.10
CA ARG A 391 21.07 -1.15 15.89
C ARG A 391 19.89 -0.69 16.77
N PRO A 392 18.87 -1.55 16.96
CA PRO A 392 18.75 -2.91 16.42
C PRO A 392 18.40 -2.93 14.92
N LEU A 393 18.87 -3.97 14.22
CA LEU A 393 18.50 -4.27 12.84
C LEU A 393 17.55 -5.47 12.82
N ASP A 394 16.58 -5.43 11.92
CA ASP A 394 15.72 -6.57 11.61
C ASP A 394 16.29 -7.33 10.40
N PRO A 395 16.95 -8.50 10.58
CA PRO A 395 17.54 -9.24 9.46
C PRO A 395 16.50 -9.78 8.47
N ASP A 396 15.24 -9.87 8.88
CA ASP A 396 14.14 -10.36 8.04
C ASP A 396 13.32 -9.19 7.45
N GLY A 397 13.42 -7.99 8.03
CA GLY A 397 12.76 -6.77 7.57
C GLY A 397 13.50 -6.07 6.43
N TRP A 398 12.76 -5.55 5.45
CA TRP A 398 13.33 -4.65 4.43
C TRP A 398 13.27 -3.19 4.93
N PRO A 399 14.33 -2.36 4.75
CA PRO A 399 15.58 -2.62 4.02
C PRO A 399 16.74 -3.21 4.85
N ASP A 400 16.54 -3.47 6.15
CA ASP A 400 17.59 -3.93 7.09
C ASP A 400 18.25 -5.27 6.70
N GLY A 401 17.46 -6.26 6.29
CA GLY A 401 17.95 -7.58 5.88
C GLY A 401 18.89 -7.52 4.67
N ASP A 402 18.64 -6.58 3.76
CA ASP A 402 19.51 -6.31 2.62
C ASP A 402 20.85 -5.69 3.03
N LEU A 403 20.83 -4.79 4.02
CA LEU A 403 22.04 -4.23 4.63
C LEU A 403 22.87 -5.31 5.30
N VAL A 404 22.26 -6.17 6.11
CA VAL A 404 22.95 -7.28 6.81
C VAL A 404 23.68 -8.18 5.80
N ARG A 405 23.02 -8.53 4.69
CA ARG A 405 23.63 -9.32 3.61
C ARG A 405 24.82 -8.61 2.97
N ALA A 406 24.72 -7.30 2.71
CA ALA A 406 25.81 -6.52 2.14
C ALA A 406 27.03 -6.44 3.08
N MET A 407 26.79 -6.24 4.37
CA MET A 407 27.83 -6.18 5.41
C MET A 407 28.58 -7.49 5.57
N TRP A 408 27.87 -8.63 5.55
CA TRP A 408 28.51 -9.94 5.60
C TRP A 408 29.47 -10.11 4.42
N ARG A 409 29.03 -9.83 3.19
CA ARG A 409 29.91 -9.90 2.00
C ARG A 409 31.15 -9.02 2.13
N TYR A 410 30.99 -7.82 2.68
CA TYR A 410 32.11 -6.92 2.97
C TYR A 410 33.11 -7.53 3.96
N GLU A 411 32.63 -8.07 5.09
CA GLU A 411 33.50 -8.68 6.09
C GLU A 411 34.22 -9.94 5.60
N GLU A 412 33.53 -10.77 4.81
CA GLU A 412 34.07 -11.97 4.19
C GLU A 412 35.21 -11.62 3.23
N GLY A 413 34.97 -10.68 2.30
CA GLY A 413 36.01 -10.21 1.38
C GLY A 413 37.22 -9.61 2.11
N ARG A 414 37.00 -8.89 3.22
CA ARG A 414 38.10 -8.37 4.06
C ARG A 414 38.93 -9.50 4.69
N ARG A 415 38.31 -10.61 5.11
CA ARG A 415 39.00 -11.78 5.67
C ARG A 415 39.81 -12.50 4.59
N GLU A 416 39.22 -12.73 3.42
CA GLU A 416 39.92 -13.36 2.29
C GLU A 416 41.16 -12.56 1.86
N VAL A 417 41.06 -11.23 1.79
CA VAL A 417 42.22 -10.35 1.48
C VAL A 417 43.29 -10.39 2.58
N ALA A 418 42.88 -10.51 3.85
CA ALA A 418 43.80 -10.65 4.97
C ALA A 418 44.53 -12.00 4.95
N GLU A 419 43.84 -13.07 4.57
CA GLU A 419 44.38 -14.43 4.44
C GLU A 419 45.25 -14.60 3.17
N ALA A 420 44.97 -13.84 2.11
CA ALA A 420 45.73 -13.84 0.85
C ALA A 420 47.06 -13.05 0.92
N LYS A 421 47.31 -12.26 1.96
CA LYS A 421 48.63 -11.64 2.18
C LYS A 421 49.60 -12.71 2.67
N PRO A 422 50.65 -13.10 1.91
CA PRO A 422 51.61 -14.07 2.39
C PRO A 422 52.29 -13.52 3.64
N SER A 423 52.37 -14.34 4.69
CA SER A 423 53.22 -14.06 5.85
C SER A 423 54.62 -13.73 5.36
N ALA A 424 55.07 -12.50 5.62
CA ALA A 424 56.43 -12.10 5.28
C ALA A 424 57.39 -13.10 5.93
N PRO A 425 58.36 -13.68 5.20
CA PRO A 425 59.31 -14.61 5.79
C PRO A 425 60.16 -13.86 6.83
N GLU A 426 60.25 -14.44 8.04
CA GLU A 426 61.08 -13.97 9.17
C GLU A 426 62.57 -13.89 8.84
#